data_AF-A0A1X7I102-F1
#
_entry.id   AF-A0A1X7I102-F1
#
_cell.length_a   1.000
_cell.length_b   1.000
_cell.length_c   1.000
_cell.angle_alpha   90.00
_cell.angle_beta   90.00
_cell.angle_gamma   90.00
#
_symmetry.space_group_name_H-M   'P 1'
#
loop_
_entity.id
_entity.type
_entity.pdbx_description
1 polymer ?
#
loop_
_entity_poly.entity_id
_entity_poly.type
_entity_poly.pdbx_seq_one_letter_code
_entity_poly.pdbx_strand_id
1 'polypeptide(L)'
;MSRRAFSLVETLIAMAILSIALVGLAAVPVATTRLMVHGVQREKALSVAMARLEEVEGVDLDNTSWVVSSDVDGGYSWSRSVAKTSDYLHIVTVAVNWDGLRGAGSLTLSRDYGTSRDRRVD
;
A
#
# COMPACT_ATOMS: atom_id res chain seq x y z
N MET A 1 64.35 0.27 -11.46
CA MET A 1 62.88 0.41 -11.60
C MET A 1 62.26 -0.96 -11.37
N SER A 2 61.90 -1.30 -10.12
CA SER A 2 61.38 -2.65 -9.79
C SER A 2 59.89 -2.68 -10.03
N ARG A 3 59.46 -3.41 -11.07
CA ARG A 3 58.04 -3.74 -11.27
C ARG A 3 57.70 -4.83 -10.26
N ARG A 4 57.03 -4.46 -9.17
CA ARG A 4 56.44 -5.43 -8.23
C ARG A 4 55.32 -6.15 -8.98
N ALA A 5 55.60 -7.34 -9.50
CA ALA A 5 54.57 -8.22 -10.00
C ALA A 5 53.70 -8.65 -8.82
N PHE A 6 52.38 -8.52 -8.96
CA PHE A 6 51.43 -9.00 -7.97
C PHE A 6 51.65 -10.48 -7.71
N SER A 7 51.71 -10.87 -6.44
CA SER A 7 51.76 -12.27 -6.05
C SER A 7 50.43 -12.96 -6.39
N LEU A 8 50.47 -14.21 -6.84
CA LEU A 8 49.27 -15.00 -7.17
C LEU A 8 48.31 -15.09 -5.97
N VAL A 9 48.86 -15.22 -4.76
CA VAL A 9 48.10 -15.19 -3.51
C VAL A 9 47.36 -13.88 -3.32
N GLU A 10 47.99 -12.76 -3.64
CA GLU A 10 47.38 -11.43 -3.50
C GLU A 10 46.22 -11.23 -4.47
N THR A 11 46.37 -11.70 -5.72
CA THR A 11 45.26 -11.69 -6.69
C THR A 11 44.09 -12.56 -6.24
N LEU A 12 44.37 -13.71 -5.62
CA LEU A 12 43.35 -14.63 -5.14
C LEU A 12 42.59 -14.04 -3.94
N ILE A 13 43.29 -13.39 -3.01
CA ILE A 13 42.68 -12.66 -1.89
C ILE A 13 41.85 -11.49 -2.41
N ALA A 14 42.37 -10.70 -3.36
CA ALA A 14 41.63 -9.60 -3.97
C ALA A 14 40.35 -10.07 -4.67
N MET A 15 40.41 -11.19 -5.40
CA MET A 15 39.24 -11.81 -6.02
C MET A 15 38.24 -12.33 -4.98
N ALA A 16 38.70 -12.91 -3.88
CA ALA A 16 37.83 -13.35 -2.79
C ALA A 16 37.08 -12.16 -2.18
N ILE A 17 37.77 -11.07 -1.85
CA ILE A 17 37.17 -9.85 -1.32
C ILE A 17 36.18 -9.25 -2.33
N LEU A 18 36.56 -9.15 -3.62
CA LEU A 18 35.70 -8.65 -4.67
C LEU A 18 34.41 -9.47 -4.82
N SER A 19 34.51 -10.80 -4.75
CA SER A 19 33.34 -11.68 -4.85
C SER A 19 32.34 -11.45 -3.72
N ILE A 20 32.82 -11.27 -2.49
CA ILE A 20 31.97 -10.98 -1.33
C ILE A 20 31.30 -9.61 -1.50
N ALA A 21 32.05 -8.61 -1.97
CA ALA A 21 31.52 -7.28 -2.23
C ALA A 21 30.44 -7.28 -3.32
N LEU A 22 30.62 -8.08 -4.39
CA LEU A 22 29.66 -8.19 -5.49
C LEU A 22 28.32 -8.79 -5.04
N VAL A 23 28.32 -9.77 -4.14
CA VAL A 23 27.08 -10.36 -3.61
C VAL A 23 26.25 -9.30 -2.87
N GLY A 24 26.89 -8.47 -2.04
CA GLY A 24 26.22 -7.37 -1.35
C GLY A 24 25.65 -6.35 -2.34
N LEU A 25 26.43 -5.97 -3.35
CA LEU A 25 26.00 -5.00 -4.36
C LEU A 25 24.80 -5.51 -5.19
N ALA A 26 24.74 -6.80 -5.49
CA ALA A 26 23.65 -7.40 -6.25
C ALA A 26 22.34 -7.50 -5.45
N ALA A 27 22.40 -7.62 -4.13
CA ALA A 27 21.21 -7.72 -3.28
C ALA A 27 20.44 -6.40 -3.14
N VAL A 28 21.14 -5.26 -3.20
CA VAL A 28 20.55 -3.94 -2.95
C VAL A 28 19.47 -3.56 -3.98
N PRO A 29 19.71 -3.62 -5.30
CA PRO A 29 18.69 -3.28 -6.29
C PRO A 29 17.43 -4.13 -6.16
N VAL A 30 17.59 -5.43 -5.86
CA VAL A 30 16.46 -6.34 -5.66
C VAL A 30 15.61 -5.91 -4.47
N ALA A 31 16.23 -5.52 -3.36
CA ALA A 31 15.53 -5.00 -2.19
C ALA A 31 14.82 -3.67 -2.50
N THR A 32 15.52 -2.74 -3.18
CA THR A 32 14.97 -1.44 -3.56
C THR A 32 13.77 -1.58 -4.49
N THR A 33 13.87 -2.38 -5.56
CA THR A 33 12.74 -2.62 -6.48
C THR A 33 11.55 -3.23 -5.75
N ARG A 34 11.78 -4.16 -4.82
CA ARG A 34 10.70 -4.75 -4.01
C ARG A 34 10.00 -3.71 -3.15
N LEU A 35 10.75 -2.83 -2.49
CA LEU A 35 10.18 -1.74 -1.68
C LEU A 35 9.37 -0.77 -2.56
N MET A 36 9.89 -0.42 -3.74
CA MET A 36 9.21 0.46 -4.68
C MET A 36 7.88 -0.13 -5.16
N VAL A 37 7.86 -1.40 -5.59
CA VAL A 37 6.62 -2.04 -6.04
C VAL A 37 5.60 -2.13 -4.92
N HIS A 38 6.03 -2.45 -3.70
CA HIS A 38 5.14 -2.46 -2.54
C HIS A 38 4.56 -1.07 -2.25
N GLY A 39 5.36 -0.01 -2.39
CA GLY A 39 4.91 1.38 -2.28
C GLY A 39 3.81 1.69 -3.30
N VAL A 40 4.07 1.43 -4.58
CA VAL A 40 3.11 1.67 -5.67
C VAL A 40 1.81 0.88 -5.46
N GLN A 41 1.89 -0.38 -5.04
CA GLN A 41 0.70 -1.19 -4.77
C GLN A 41 -0.14 -0.60 -3.63
N ARG A 42 0.51 -0.12 -2.56
CA ARG A 42 -0.15 0.52 -1.42
C ARG A 42 -0.76 1.88 -1.79
N GLU A 43 -0.07 2.68 -2.59
CA GLU A 43 -0.58 3.97 -3.08
C GLU A 43 -1.84 3.78 -3.93
N LYS A 44 -1.86 2.78 -4.81
CA LYS A 44 -3.05 2.41 -5.58
C LYS A 44 -4.19 1.90 -4.68
N ALA A 45 -3.89 1.06 -3.68
CA ALA A 45 -4.90 0.62 -2.73
C ALA A 45 -5.49 1.80 -1.95
N LEU A 46 -4.65 2.77 -1.55
CA LEU A 46 -5.09 4.02 -0.91
C LEU A 46 -5.97 4.85 -1.84
N SER A 47 -5.61 4.99 -3.13
CA SER A 47 -6.42 5.75 -4.08
C SER A 47 -7.79 5.10 -4.29
N VAL A 48 -7.85 3.77 -4.39
CA VAL A 48 -9.13 3.03 -4.46
C VAL A 48 -9.94 3.27 -3.19
N ALA A 49 -9.34 3.13 -2.01
CA ALA A 49 -10.03 3.34 -0.74
C ALA A 49 -10.59 4.78 -0.62
N MET A 50 -9.80 5.79 -1.00
CA MET A 50 -10.21 7.19 -0.99
C MET A 50 -11.34 7.46 -1.98
N ALA A 51 -11.23 6.99 -3.22
CA ALA A 51 -12.29 7.15 -4.22
C ALA A 51 -13.61 6.53 -3.73
N ARG A 52 -13.57 5.33 -3.13
CA ARG A 52 -14.76 4.70 -2.56
C ARG A 52 -15.27 5.39 -1.30
N LEU A 53 -14.45 6.14 -0.57
CA LEU A 53 -14.93 6.98 0.52
C LEU A 53 -15.58 8.26 -0.03
N GLU A 54 -15.02 8.87 -1.06
CA GLU A 54 -15.57 10.09 -1.68
C GLU A 54 -16.94 9.85 -2.33
N GLU A 55 -17.18 8.66 -2.89
CA GLU A 55 -18.49 8.28 -3.44
C GLU A 55 -19.65 8.36 -2.45
N VAL A 56 -19.37 8.20 -1.15
CA VAL A 56 -20.41 8.23 -0.11
C VAL A 56 -20.53 9.60 0.55
N GLU A 57 -19.69 10.55 0.16
CA GLU A 57 -19.72 11.91 0.69
C GLU A 57 -20.99 12.62 0.22
N GLY A 58 -21.81 13.08 1.17
CA GLY A 58 -23.04 13.82 0.91
C GLY A 58 -24.28 12.96 0.63
N VAL A 59 -24.16 11.64 0.68
CA VAL A 59 -25.30 10.74 0.52
C VAL A 59 -25.87 10.34 1.88
N ASP A 60 -27.14 9.95 1.91
CA ASP A 60 -27.82 9.50 3.12
C ASP A 60 -27.32 8.11 3.56
N LEU A 61 -26.62 8.11 4.70
CA LEU A 61 -26.01 6.92 5.30
C LEU A 61 -26.98 6.14 6.21
N ASP A 62 -28.17 6.68 6.50
CA ASP A 62 -29.21 5.95 7.23
C ASP A 62 -29.78 4.79 6.36
N ASN A 63 -29.71 4.91 5.03
CA ASN A 63 -30.04 3.84 4.10
C ASN A 63 -28.77 3.09 3.66
N THR A 64 -28.37 2.10 4.45
CA THR A 64 -27.11 1.36 4.28
C THR A 64 -27.08 0.40 3.09
N SER A 65 -28.22 0.11 2.45
CA SER A 65 -28.35 -0.97 1.45
C SER A 65 -27.52 -0.76 0.18
N TRP A 66 -27.34 0.49 -0.24
CA TRP A 66 -26.52 0.84 -1.42
C TRP A 66 -25.10 1.28 -1.02
N VAL A 67 -24.91 1.71 0.22
CA VAL A 67 -23.61 2.15 0.75
C VAL A 67 -22.71 0.95 1.01
N VAL A 68 -23.24 -0.09 1.64
CA VAL A 68 -22.52 -1.33 1.91
C VAL A 68 -22.37 -2.10 0.61
N SER A 69 -21.15 -2.20 0.12
CA SER A 69 -20.86 -2.77 -1.19
C SER A 69 -19.45 -3.36 -1.21
N SER A 70 -19.21 -4.28 -2.13
CA SER A 70 -17.89 -4.83 -2.38
C SER A 70 -17.73 -5.12 -3.87
N ASP A 71 -16.55 -4.85 -4.42
CA ASP A 71 -16.26 -5.13 -5.82
C ASP A 71 -14.75 -5.30 -6.04
N VAL A 72 -14.33 -5.51 -7.29
CA VAL A 72 -12.94 -5.61 -7.71
C VAL A 72 -12.62 -4.52 -8.71
N ASP A 73 -11.58 -3.74 -8.44
CA ASP A 73 -11.11 -2.67 -9.31
C ASP A 73 -9.63 -2.89 -9.65
N GLY A 74 -9.33 -3.25 -10.90
CA GLY A 74 -7.95 -3.40 -11.38
C GLY A 74 -7.09 -4.40 -10.59
N GLY A 75 -7.69 -5.46 -10.03
CA GLY A 75 -7.00 -6.45 -9.19
C GLY A 75 -6.99 -6.13 -7.69
N TYR A 76 -7.64 -5.05 -7.28
CA TYR A 76 -7.87 -4.67 -5.90
C TYR A 76 -9.32 -4.99 -5.53
N SER A 77 -9.53 -6.03 -4.72
CA SER A 77 -10.83 -6.30 -4.12
C SER A 77 -11.08 -5.32 -2.99
N TRP A 78 -12.25 -4.69 -2.93
CA TRP A 78 -12.60 -3.79 -1.86
C TRP A 78 -13.96 -4.12 -1.28
N SER A 79 -14.17 -3.79 -0.01
CA SER A 79 -15.45 -3.85 0.67
C SER A 79 -15.66 -2.61 1.52
N ARG A 80 -16.88 -2.09 1.53
CA ARG A 80 -17.32 -0.94 2.29
C ARG A 80 -18.36 -1.38 3.31
N SER A 81 -18.19 -0.96 4.56
CA SER A 81 -19.16 -1.13 5.64
C SER A 81 -19.47 0.20 6.29
N VAL A 82 -20.67 0.31 6.86
CA VAL A 82 -21.14 1.49 7.59
C VAL A 82 -21.48 1.07 9.01
N ALA A 83 -20.93 1.78 9.98
CA ALA A 83 -21.28 1.64 11.40
C ALA A 83 -21.89 2.95 11.88
N LYS A 84 -23.09 2.89 12.45
CA LYS A 84 -23.73 4.05 13.08
C LYS A 84 -23.15 4.24 14.48
N THR A 85 -22.59 5.41 14.75
CA THR A 85 -22.04 5.77 16.08
C THR A 85 -23.05 6.56 16.89
N SER A 86 -23.81 7.44 16.24
CA SER A 86 -24.93 8.19 16.82
C SER A 86 -25.96 8.49 15.74
N ASP A 87 -27.06 9.16 16.10
CA ASP A 87 -28.09 9.56 15.12
C ASP A 87 -27.60 10.48 14.01
N TYR A 88 -26.46 11.13 14.20
CA TYR A 88 -25.92 12.10 13.24
C TYR A 88 -24.51 11.74 12.75
N LEU A 89 -23.92 10.66 13.25
CA LEU A 89 -22.55 10.27 12.97
C LEU A 89 -22.47 8.81 12.52
N HIS A 90 -21.90 8.63 11.34
CA HIS A 90 -21.65 7.32 10.75
C HIS A 90 -20.16 7.17 10.47
N ILE A 91 -19.61 5.99 10.75
CA ILE A 91 -18.25 5.63 10.38
C ILE A 91 -18.35 4.73 9.16
N VAL A 92 -17.76 5.16 8.05
CA VAL A 92 -17.64 4.34 6.85
C VAL A 92 -16.24 3.78 6.80
N THR A 93 -16.15 2.46 6.70
CA THR A 93 -14.89 1.73 6.63
C THR A 93 -14.77 1.05 5.27
N VAL A 94 -13.69 1.32 4.57
CA VAL A 94 -13.32 0.66 3.31
C VAL A 94 -12.10 -0.21 3.56
N ALA A 95 -12.24 -1.50 3.35
CA ALA A 95 -11.14 -2.46 3.32
C ALA A 95 -10.79 -2.77 1.86
N VAL A 96 -9.51 -2.73 1.51
CA VAL A 96 -8.99 -3.05 0.18
C VAL A 96 -7.95 -4.14 0.34
N ASN A 97 -8.12 -5.23 -0.40
CA ASN A 97 -7.20 -6.36 -0.46
C ASN A 97 -6.71 -6.57 -1.89
N TRP A 98 -5.44 -6.91 -2.03
CA TRP A 98 -4.81 -7.20 -3.33
C TRP A 98 -3.80 -8.33 -3.18
N ASP A 99 -3.51 -9.01 -4.29
CA ASP A 99 -2.41 -9.97 -4.32
C ASP A 99 -1.10 -9.25 -4.65
N GLY A 100 -0.15 -9.32 -3.72
CA GLY A 100 1.17 -8.70 -3.84
C GLY A 100 2.23 -9.70 -4.25
N LEU A 101 3.37 -9.21 -4.76
CA LEU A 101 4.51 -10.07 -5.15
C LEU A 101 5.10 -10.92 -4.00
N ARG A 102 4.74 -10.61 -2.74
CA ARG A 102 5.16 -11.34 -1.54
C ARG A 102 3.99 -11.98 -0.77
N GLY A 103 2.79 -11.95 -1.35
CA GLY A 103 1.56 -12.40 -0.74
C GLY A 103 0.52 -11.29 -0.65
N ALA A 104 -0.65 -11.65 -0.12
CA ALA A 104 -1.79 -10.75 -0.02
C ALA A 104 -1.46 -9.50 0.83
N GLY A 105 -1.80 -8.34 0.28
CA GLY A 105 -1.80 -7.06 0.98
C GLY A 105 -3.23 -6.67 1.37
N SER A 106 -3.36 -5.98 2.51
CA SER A 106 -4.63 -5.44 2.98
C SER A 106 -4.42 -4.03 3.53
N LEU A 107 -5.41 -3.17 3.29
CA LEU A 107 -5.45 -1.80 3.75
C LEU A 107 -6.88 -1.48 4.17
N THR A 108 -7.05 -0.95 5.38
CA THR A 108 -8.34 -0.46 5.85
C THR A 108 -8.26 1.04 6.09
N LEU A 109 -9.22 1.78 5.58
CA LEU A 109 -9.37 3.20 5.78
C LEU A 109 -10.79 3.49 6.28
N SER A 110 -10.90 4.26 7.34
CA SER A 110 -12.19 4.67 7.91
C SER A 110 -12.28 6.19 7.95
N ARG A 111 -13.46 6.72 7.67
CA ARG A 111 -13.76 8.16 7.81
C ARG A 111 -15.13 8.34 8.46
N ASP A 112 -15.21 9.34 9.32
CA ASP A 112 -16.43 9.76 9.97
C ASP A 112 -17.21 10.70 9.05
N TYR A 113 -18.51 10.45 8.92
CA TYR A 113 -19.43 11.25 8.11
C TYR A 113 -20.57 11.76 8.99
N GLY A 114 -20.76 13.08 8.98
CA GLY A 114 -21.94 13.72 9.55
C GLY A 114 -23.12 13.62 8.61
N THR A 115 -24.34 13.49 9.16
CA THR A 115 -25.55 13.50 8.33
C THR A 115 -25.80 14.91 7.74
N SER A 116 -26.27 14.97 6.50
CA SER A 116 -26.57 16.22 5.78
C SER A 116 -27.64 17.10 6.46
N ARG A 117 -28.33 16.61 7.50
CA ARG A 117 -29.35 17.36 8.26
C ARG A 117 -28.78 18.48 9.13
N ASP A 118 -27.53 18.37 9.55
CA ASP A 118 -26.90 19.33 10.47
C ASP A 118 -26.42 20.61 9.76
N ARG A 119 -26.33 20.60 8.43
CA ARG A 119 -25.83 21.73 7.62
C ARG A 119 -26.89 22.79 7.30
N ARG A 120 -28.06 22.74 7.95
CA ARG A 120 -29.23 23.60 7.67
C ARG A 120 -29.55 24.62 8.77
N VAL A 121 -28.72 24.71 9.80
CA VAL A 121 -28.89 25.69 10.88
C VAL A 121 -27.65 26.59 10.91
N ASP A 122 -27.52 27.47 9.92
CA ASP A 122 -26.74 28.71 9.96
C ASP A 122 -27.22 29.66 8.85
#